data_AF-A0A7K7AEQ3-F1
#
_entry.id   AF-A0A7K7AEQ3-F1
#
_cell.length_a   1.000
_cell.length_b   1.000
_cell.length_c   1.000
_cell.angle_alpha   90.00
_cell.angle_beta   90.00
_cell.angle_gamma   90.00
#
_symmetry.space_group_name_H-M   'P 1'
#
loop_
_entity.id
_entity.type
_entity.pdbx_description
1 polymer ?
#
loop_
_entity_poly.entity_id
_entity_poly.type
_entity_poly.pdbx_seq_one_letter_code
_entity_poly.pdbx_strand_id
1 'polypeptide(L)' 'ALQRLRLTLPRVPCSMRVVVEDATSSATVVLRVQPHTTIAALKQQVFEEFGFHPLVQRWIIGQCLCADERSVA' A
#
# COMPACT_ATOMS: atom_id res chain seq x y z
N ALA A 1 24.86 -6.70 20.43
CA ALA A 1 23.63 -6.27 21.12
C ALA A 1 22.93 -5.19 20.29
N LEU A 2 22.02 -5.57 19.39
CA LEU A 2 21.05 -4.65 18.75
C LEU A 2 19.81 -5.48 18.38
N GLN A 3 18.97 -5.75 19.38
CA GLN A 3 17.65 -6.32 19.16
C GLN A 3 16.80 -5.22 18.50
N ARG A 4 16.60 -5.33 17.19
CA ARG A 4 15.64 -4.51 16.44
C ARG A 4 14.31 -4.56 17.19
N LEU A 5 13.93 -3.44 17.81
CA LEU A 5 12.63 -3.26 18.43
C LEU A 5 11.58 -3.34 17.30
N ARG A 6 11.14 -4.54 16.94
CA ARG A 6 9.98 -4.73 16.08
C ARG A 6 8.80 -4.29 16.92
N LEU A 7 8.41 -3.02 16.81
CA LEU A 7 7.09 -2.59 17.22
C LEU A 7 6.11 -3.53 16.50
N THR A 8 5.52 -4.46 17.23
CA THR A 8 4.52 -5.39 16.69
C THR A 8 3.31 -4.55 16.34
N LEU A 9 3.23 -4.12 15.09
CA LEU A 9 2.07 -3.42 14.57
C LEU A 9 0.83 -4.28 14.83
N PRO A 10 -0.28 -3.67 15.25
CA PRO A 10 -1.55 -4.39 15.39
C PRO A 10 -1.84 -5.19 14.12
N ARG A 11 -2.15 -6.48 14.26
CA ARG A 11 -2.47 -7.36 13.11
C ARG A 11 -3.90 -7.16 12.60
N VAL A 12 -4.55 -6.07 13.01
CA VAL A 12 -5.92 -5.75 12.60
C VAL A 12 -5.87 -4.99 11.27
N PRO A 13 -6.77 -5.28 10.31
CA PRO A 13 -6.89 -4.50 9.10
C PRO A 13 -7.27 -3.04 9.42
N CYS A 14 -6.63 -2.11 8.74
CA CYS A 14 -6.91 -0.69 8.82
C CYS A 14 -7.55 -0.21 7.50
N SER A 15 -8.39 0.83 7.60
CA SER A 15 -8.92 1.52 6.42
C SER A 15 -7.90 2.53 5.92
N MET A 16 -7.36 2.29 4.73
CA MET A 16 -6.44 3.18 4.03
C MET A 16 -7.19 3.95 2.95
N ARG A 17 -7.21 5.29 3.05
CA ARG A 17 -7.69 6.15 1.97
C ARG A 17 -6.62 6.20 0.88
N VAL A 18 -7.00 5.83 -0.34
CA VAL A 18 -6.12 5.85 -1.52
C VAL A 18 -6.68 6.83 -2.52
N VAL A 19 -5.84 7.77 -2.96
CA VAL A 19 -6.14 8.60 -4.12
C VAL A 19 -5.48 7.95 -5.32
N VAL A 20 -6.27 7.68 -6.34
CA VAL A 20 -5.81 7.19 -7.63
C VAL A 20 -5.81 8.39 -8.57
N GLU A 21 -4.67 8.68 -9.18
CA GLU A 21 -4.52 9.77 -10.14
C GLU A 21 -4.02 9.20 -11.47
N ASP A 22 -4.63 9.64 -12.56
CA ASP A 22 -4.13 9.43 -13.92
C ASP A 22 -3.82 10.78 -14.59
N ALA A 23 -3.54 10.76 -15.90
CA ALA A 23 -3.19 11.97 -16.66
C ALA A 23 -4.33 13.01 -16.74
N THR A 24 -5.58 12.63 -16.45
CA THR A 24 -6.78 13.42 -16.73
C THR A 24 -7.76 13.50 -15.56
N SER A 25 -7.66 12.61 -14.57
CA SER A 25 -8.65 12.46 -13.51
C SER A 25 -8.04 11.94 -12.21
N SER A 26 -8.79 12.12 -11.12
CA SER A 26 -8.50 11.53 -9.82
C SER A 26 -9.75 10.95 -9.18
N ALA A 27 -9.56 9.89 -8.39
CA ALA A 27 -10.60 9.22 -7.64
C ALA A 27 -10.09 8.84 -6.25
N THR A 28 -10.99 8.73 -5.27
CA THR A 28 -10.65 8.27 -3.92
C THR A 28 -11.36 6.97 -3.61
N VAL A 29 -10.59 5.96 -3.19
CA VAL A 29 -11.11 4.67 -2.72
C VAL A 29 -10.64 4.41 -1.29
N VAL A 30 -11.31 3.48 -0.60
CA VAL A 30 -10.90 3.03 0.73
C VAL A 30 -10.57 1.55 0.64
N LEU A 31 -9.31 1.21 0.91
CA LEU A 31 -8.85 -0.18 0.95
C LEU A 31 -8.75 -0.65 2.38
N ARG A 32 -9.13 -1.90 2.63
CA ARG A 32 -8.77 -2.59 3.88
C ARG A 32 -7.41 -3.26 3.69
N VAL A 33 -6.44 -2.87 4.51
CA VAL A 33 -5.06 -3.35 4.41
C VAL A 33 -4.51 -3.72 5.79
N GLN A 34 -3.63 -4.72 5.85
CA GLN A 34 -2.90 -5.00 7.09
C GLN A 34 -1.64 -4.11 7.14
N PRO A 35 -1.25 -3.57 8.31
CA PRO A 35 -0.08 -2.68 8.39
C PRO A 35 1.23 -3.30 7.88
N HIS A 36 1.35 -4.63 7.95
CA HIS A 36 2.52 -5.38 7.52
C HIS A 36 2.44 -5.89 6.07
N THR A 37 1.34 -5.58 5.35
CA THR A 37 1.24 -5.86 3.91
C THR A 37 2.36 -5.12 3.18
N THR A 38 3.08 -5.83 2.31
CA THR A 38 4.10 -5.22 1.46
C THR A 38 3.44 -4.46 0.30
N ILE A 39 4.15 -3.50 -0.30
CA ILE A 39 3.63 -2.81 -1.49
C ILE A 39 3.37 -3.79 -2.65
N ALA A 40 4.21 -4.81 -2.83
CA ALA A 40 3.94 -5.86 -3.83
C ALA A 40 2.58 -6.55 -3.59
N ALA A 41 2.30 -6.93 -2.34
CA ALA A 41 1.03 -7.57 -1.99
C ALA A 41 -0.16 -6.60 -2.12
N LEU A 42 0.03 -5.32 -1.78
CA LEU A 42 -0.98 -4.29 -2.00
C LEU A 42 -1.28 -4.08 -3.49
N LYS A 43 -0.24 -4.07 -4.35
CA LYS A 43 -0.41 -3.99 -5.80
C LYS A 43 -1.22 -5.16 -6.34
N GLN A 44 -0.94 -6.37 -5.86
CA GLN A 44 -1.68 -7.56 -6.23
C GLN A 44 -3.16 -7.47 -5.81
N GLN A 45 -3.44 -7.01 -4.59
CA GLN A 45 -4.81 -6.77 -4.14
C GLN A 45 -5.55 -5.77 -5.04
N VAL A 46 -4.91 -4.65 -5.38
CA VAL A 46 -5.52 -3.64 -6.27
C VAL A 46 -5.72 -4.17 -7.69
N PHE A 47 -4.83 -5.05 -8.16
CA PHE A 47 -5.03 -5.72 -9.44
C PHE A 47 -6.26 -6.65 -9.41
N GLU A 48 -6.43 -7.44 -8.35
CA GLU A 48 -7.57 -8.34 -8.19
C GLU A 48 -8.90 -7.60 -8.04
N GLU A 49 -8.92 -6.46 -7.35
CA GLU A 49 -10.13 -5.70 -7.06
C GLU A 49 -10.51 -4.72 -8.19
N PHE A 50 -9.52 -4.12 -8.86
CA PHE A 50 -9.75 -3.03 -9.83
C PHE A 50 -9.10 -3.25 -11.21
N GLY A 51 -8.29 -4.29 -11.39
CA GLY A 51 -7.70 -4.63 -12.69
C GLY A 51 -6.45 -3.85 -13.09
N PHE A 52 -5.93 -2.96 -12.24
CA PHE A 52 -4.70 -2.23 -12.55
C PHE A 52 -3.47 -3.13 -12.42
N HIS A 53 -2.78 -3.44 -13.53
CA HIS A 53 -1.64 -4.37 -13.51
C HIS A 53 -0.51 -3.88 -12.57
N PRO A 54 0.12 -4.74 -11.74
CA PRO A 54 1.14 -4.31 -10.76
C PRO A 54 2.29 -3.47 -11.34
N LEU A 55 2.68 -3.73 -12.59
CA LEU A 55 3.75 -2.99 -13.28
C LEU A 55 3.42 -1.52 -13.58
N VAL A 56 2.13 -1.17 -13.69
CA VAL A 56 1.72 0.23 -13.93
C VAL A 56 1.42 0.99 -12.64
N GLN A 57 1.40 0.30 -11.49
CA GLN A 57 1.10 0.92 -10.21
C GLN A 57 2.35 1.54 -9.57
N ARG A 58 2.27 2.84 -9.26
CA ARG A 58 3.30 3.58 -8.51
C ARG A 58 2.70 4.09 -7.21
N TRP A 59 3.24 3.66 -6.08
CA TRP A 59 2.69 3.97 -4.76
C TRP A 59 3.48 5.06 -4.07
N ILE A 60 2.78 6.12 -3.66
CA ILE A 60 3.32 7.19 -2.83
C ILE A 60 2.60 7.16 -1.48
N ILE A 61 3.36 7.05 -0.39
CA ILE A 61 2.84 7.07 0.98
C ILE A 61 3.61 8.12 1.78
N GLY A 62 2.89 9.03 2.42
CA GLY A 62 3.49 10.25 2.97
C GLY A 62 3.97 11.10 1.80
N GLN A 63 5.27 11.07 1.52
CA GLN A 63 5.91 11.74 0.36
C GLN A 63 6.97 10.85 -0.29
N CYS A 64 6.91 9.53 -0.04
CA CYS A 64 7.92 8.57 -0.50
C CYS A 64 7.35 7.68 -1.59
N LEU A 65 8.05 7.59 -2.73
CA LEU A 65 7.81 6.52 -3.70
C LEU A 65 8.25 5.20 -3.08
N CYS A 66 7.34 4.23 -3.00
CA CYS A 66 7.56 3.02 -2.25
C CYS A 66 8.09 1.88 -3.15
N ALA A 67 9.14 1.20 -2.68
CA ALA A 67 9.61 -0.05 -3.23
C ALA A 67 8.70 -1.21 -2.80
N ASP A 68 8.77 -2.32 -3.54
CA ASP A 68 7.86 -3.47 -3.41
C ASP A 68 7.97 -4.18 -2.07
N GLU A 69 9.15 -4.16 -1.44
CA GLU A 69 9.44 -4.81 -0.15
C GLU A 69 9.01 -3.97 1.06
N ARG A 70 8.72 -2.67 0.86
CA ARG A 70 8.28 -1.78 1.94
C ARG A 70 6.91 -2.24 2.46
N SER A 71 6.70 -2.21 3.77
CA SER A 71 5.36 -2.35 4.35
C SER A 71 4.51 -1.09 4.16
N VAL A 72 3.19 -1.23 4.24
CA VAL A 72 2.29 -0.06 4.25
C VAL A 72 2.59 0.89 5.42
N ALA A 73 2.87 0.33 6.60
CA ALA A 73 3.36 1.09 7.76
C ALA A 73 4.79 1.59 7.58
#